data_AF-A0A956KBY1-F1
#
_entry.id   AF-A0A956KBY1-F1
#
_cell.length_a   1.000
_cell.length_b   1.000
_cell.length_c   1.000
_cell.angle_alpha   90.00
_cell.angle_beta   90.00
_cell.angle_gamma   90.00
#
_symmetry.space_group_name_H-M   'P 1'
#
loop_
_entity.id
_entity.type
_entity.pdbx_description
1 polymer ?
#
loop_
_entity_poly.entity_id
_entity_poly.type
_entity_poly.pdbx_seq_one_letter_code
_entity_poly.pdbx_strand_id
1 'polypeptide(L)'
;MERHLHRLEQRTHRAYWSDGLLDLFCGASLLAIGASWLSEWFIGSIAPALLVALWGPARARFTEPRLGAVEFSDDRQRRTRAFIRLSLITGLATFVLAVGLAFVRGHDVALSQALVKAMPGGLVGLAGVVAGEALQLRRLLVYGALMIASGVAVAAISAANPGWPFVIGGAAALVVGVALARRFARRHPLPRGGEAA
;
A
#
# COMPACT_ATOMS: atom_id res chain seq x y z
N MET A 1 -19.02 18.99 -22.25
CA MET A 1 -19.68 18.01 -21.36
C MET A 1 -18.70 16.98 -20.78
N GLU A 2 -17.87 16.35 -21.61
CA GLU A 2 -16.89 15.32 -21.21
C GLU A 2 -15.92 15.76 -20.08
N ARG A 3 -15.37 16.98 -20.16
CA ARG A 3 -14.48 17.51 -19.10
C ARG A 3 -15.15 17.64 -17.73
N HIS A 4 -16.47 17.83 -17.68
CA HIS A 4 -17.22 17.93 -16.42
C HIS A 4 -17.45 16.54 -15.81
N LEU A 5 -17.87 15.56 -16.62
CA LEU A 5 -18.04 14.16 -16.22
C LEU A 5 -16.73 13.57 -15.68
N HIS A 6 -15.61 13.83 -16.36
CA HIS A 6 -14.31 13.32 -15.91
C HIS A 6 -13.88 13.89 -14.54
N ARG A 7 -14.16 15.16 -14.26
CA ARG A 7 -13.88 15.76 -12.93
C ARG A 7 -14.77 15.17 -11.84
N LEU A 8 -16.03 14.87 -12.16
CA LEU A 8 -16.97 14.28 -11.21
C LEU A 8 -16.55 12.86 -10.84
N GLU A 9 -16.22 12.03 -11.83
CA GLU A 9 -15.69 10.69 -11.64
C GLU A 9 -14.40 10.69 -10.78
N GLN A 10 -13.48 11.62 -11.04
CA GLN A 10 -12.26 11.76 -10.22
C GLN A 10 -12.55 12.12 -8.76
N ARG A 11 -13.54 12.99 -8.50
CA ARG A 11 -13.95 13.34 -7.13
C ARG A 11 -14.56 12.15 -6.41
N THR A 12 -15.46 11.42 -7.08
CA THR A 12 -16.08 10.21 -6.52
C THR A 12 -15.06 9.13 -6.25
N HIS A 13 -14.09 8.93 -7.15
CA HIS A 13 -13.00 7.99 -6.95
C HIS A 13 -12.14 8.35 -5.73
N ARG A 14 -11.79 9.63 -5.55
CA ARG A 14 -11.03 10.06 -4.36
C ARG A 14 -11.83 9.88 -3.08
N ALA A 15 -13.14 10.15 -3.10
CA ALA A 15 -14.03 9.91 -1.97
C ALA A 15 -14.12 8.41 -1.63
N TYR A 16 -14.19 7.55 -2.63
CA TYR A 16 -14.22 6.10 -2.47
C TYR A 16 -13.00 5.55 -1.73
N TRP A 17 -11.81 6.12 -1.96
CA TRP A 17 -10.58 5.76 -1.27
C TRP A 17 -10.29 6.61 -0.02
N SER A 18 -11.27 7.36 0.48
CA SER A 18 -11.09 8.21 1.67
C SER A 18 -11.58 7.56 2.98
N ASP A 19 -12.04 6.31 2.91
CA ASP A 19 -12.55 5.53 4.05
C ASP A 19 -11.47 5.05 5.02
N GLY A 20 -10.19 5.13 4.65
CA GLY A 20 -9.05 4.70 5.46
C GLY A 20 -8.83 3.19 5.51
N LEU A 21 -9.69 2.37 4.87
CA LEU A 21 -9.52 0.92 4.86
C LEU A 21 -8.24 0.51 4.14
N LEU A 22 -7.90 1.16 3.03
CA LEU A 22 -6.67 0.89 2.28
C LEU A 22 -5.45 1.05 3.18
N ASP A 23 -5.37 2.18 3.88
CA ASP A 23 -4.29 2.54 4.78
C ASP A 23 -4.21 1.57 5.98
N LEU A 24 -5.36 1.15 6.53
CA LEU A 24 -5.42 0.14 7.58
C LEU A 24 -4.89 -1.21 7.12
N PHE A 25 -5.31 -1.69 5.94
CA PHE A 25 -4.92 -2.99 5.41
C PHE A 25 -3.45 -3.01 5.00
N CYS A 26 -2.98 -1.95 4.32
CA CYS A 26 -1.56 -1.79 4.02
C CYS A 26 -0.73 -1.68 5.30
N GLY A 27 -1.14 -0.84 6.24
CA GLY A 27 -0.43 -0.66 7.51
C GLY A 27 -0.31 -1.95 8.32
N ALA A 28 -1.42 -2.68 8.48
CA ALA A 28 -1.44 -3.96 9.17
C ALA A 28 -0.59 -5.03 8.45
N SER A 29 -0.64 -5.08 7.11
CA SER A 29 0.19 -5.98 6.30
C SER A 29 1.68 -5.71 6.52
N LEU A 30 2.08 -4.44 6.44
CA LEU A 30 3.47 -4.03 6.63
C LEU A 30 3.94 -4.30 8.05
N LEU A 31 3.13 -3.99 9.07
CA LEU A 31 3.46 -4.31 10.46
C LEU A 31 3.63 -5.82 10.67
N ALA A 32 2.77 -6.65 10.09
CA ALA A 32 2.91 -8.10 10.17
C ALA A 32 4.22 -8.58 9.52
N ILE A 33 4.56 -8.07 8.33
CA ILE A 33 5.84 -8.38 7.67
C ILE A 33 7.02 -7.92 8.53
N GLY A 34 7.00 -6.68 9.02
CA GLY A 34 8.05 -6.14 9.87
C GLY A 34 8.23 -6.96 11.16
N ALA A 35 7.13 -7.30 11.82
CA ALA A 35 7.14 -8.16 13.01
C ALA A 35 7.72 -9.54 12.70
N SER A 36 7.33 -10.16 11.58
CA SER A 36 7.90 -11.47 11.18
C SER A 36 9.41 -11.44 10.99
N TRP A 37 9.95 -10.35 10.45
CA TRP A 37 11.39 -10.20 10.24
C TRP A 37 12.14 -9.92 11.54
N LEU A 38 11.50 -9.23 12.48
CA LEU A 38 12.09 -8.93 13.79
C LEU A 38 11.99 -10.10 14.76
N SER A 39 10.97 -10.95 14.64
CA SER A 39 10.76 -12.09 15.55
C SER A 39 11.18 -13.44 14.96
N GLU A 40 11.61 -13.48 13.71
CA GLU A 40 11.92 -14.71 12.93
C GLU A 40 10.70 -15.64 12.71
N TRP A 41 9.47 -15.11 12.82
CA TRP A 41 8.25 -15.90 12.67
C TRP A 41 7.64 -15.71 11.28
N PHE A 42 7.50 -16.79 10.50
CA PHE A 42 7.03 -16.69 9.11
C PHE A 42 5.56 -16.23 8.91
N ILE A 43 4.75 -16.18 9.97
CA ILE A 43 3.30 -15.90 9.88
C ILE A 43 3.01 -14.53 9.24
N GLY A 44 3.89 -13.54 9.46
CA GLY A 44 3.72 -12.20 8.89
C GLY A 44 3.73 -12.15 7.36
N SER A 45 4.35 -13.13 6.70
CA SER A 45 4.39 -13.22 5.23
C SER A 45 3.04 -13.56 4.59
N ILE A 46 2.14 -14.20 5.33
CA ILE A 46 0.81 -14.62 4.85
C ILE A 46 -0.23 -13.50 5.05
N ALA A 47 0.03 -12.57 5.98
CA ALA A 47 -0.90 -11.51 6.35
C ALA A 47 -1.39 -10.65 5.16
N PRO A 48 -0.56 -10.24 4.18
CA PRO A 48 -1.05 -9.47 3.03
C PRO A 48 -2.07 -10.25 2.20
N ALA A 49 -1.86 -11.55 1.98
CA ALA A 49 -2.78 -12.39 1.21
C ALA A 49 -4.13 -12.53 1.91
N LEU A 50 -4.11 -12.74 3.24
CA LEU A 50 -5.32 -12.81 4.05
C LEU A 50 -6.07 -11.47 4.05
N LEU A 51 -5.36 -10.35 4.20
CA LEU A 51 -5.96 -9.02 4.19
C LEU A 51 -6.54 -8.68 2.81
N VAL A 52 -5.90 -9.07 1.71
CA VAL A 52 -6.49 -8.91 0.36
C VAL A 52 -7.79 -9.71 0.24
N ALA A 53 -7.84 -10.95 0.73
CA ALA A 53 -9.07 -11.74 0.72
C ALA A 53 -10.20 -11.12 1.58
N LEU A 54 -9.83 -10.48 2.70
CA LEU A 54 -10.78 -9.81 3.60
C LEU A 54 -11.22 -8.42 3.11
N TRP A 55 -10.60 -7.88 2.05
CA TRP A 55 -10.89 -6.54 1.54
C TRP A 55 -12.37 -6.36 1.17
N GLY A 56 -12.91 -7.27 0.34
CA GLY A 56 -14.30 -7.22 -0.11
C GLY A 56 -15.30 -7.25 1.05
N PRO A 57 -15.25 -8.27 1.93
CA PRO A 57 -16.12 -8.35 3.10
C PRO A 57 -16.00 -7.15 4.06
N ALA A 58 -14.78 -6.67 4.32
CA ALA A 58 -14.57 -5.52 5.19
C ALA A 58 -15.22 -4.26 4.61
N ARG A 59 -15.15 -4.10 3.29
CA ARG A 59 -15.72 -2.97 2.58
C ARG A 59 -17.24 -3.02 2.49
N ALA A 60 -17.79 -4.20 2.22
CA ALA A 60 -19.23 -4.45 2.24
C ALA A 60 -19.86 -4.18 3.62
N ARG A 61 -19.11 -4.41 4.70
CA ARG A 61 -19.58 -4.15 6.07
C ARG A 61 -19.35 -2.71 6.53
N PHE A 62 -18.27 -2.07 6.10
CA PHE A 62 -17.88 -0.75 6.61
C PHE A 62 -18.23 0.40 5.66
N THR A 63 -17.87 0.31 4.39
CA THR A 63 -17.98 1.45 3.46
C THR A 63 -19.33 1.46 2.74
N GLU A 64 -19.79 0.31 2.25
CA GLU A 64 -21.03 0.22 1.46
C GLU A 64 -22.29 0.67 2.20
N PRO A 65 -22.52 0.34 3.49
CA PRO A 65 -23.70 0.81 4.20
C PRO A 65 -23.74 2.32 4.44
N ARG A 66 -22.63 3.02 4.21
CA ARG A 66 -22.45 4.47 4.46
C ARG A 66 -22.47 5.31 3.19
N LEU A 67 -21.99 4.75 2.07
CA LEU A 67 -21.89 5.46 0.79
C LEU A 67 -22.73 4.84 -0.33
N GLY A 68 -23.33 3.67 -0.10
CA GLY A 68 -23.90 2.83 -1.15
C GLY A 68 -22.83 2.04 -1.91
N ALA A 69 -23.29 1.10 -2.72
CA ALA A 69 -22.44 0.38 -3.67
C ALA A 69 -22.11 1.30 -4.85
N VAL A 70 -20.84 1.38 -5.23
CA VAL A 70 -20.37 2.16 -6.39
C VAL A 70 -19.77 1.22 -7.41
N GLU A 71 -20.39 1.14 -8.58
CA GLU A 71 -19.82 0.47 -9.75
C GLU A 71 -18.99 1.45 -10.56
N PHE A 72 -17.73 1.10 -10.82
CA PHE A 72 -16.85 1.89 -11.68
C PHE A 72 -16.92 1.39 -13.13
N SER A 73 -16.75 2.32 -14.06
CA SER A 73 -16.71 2.04 -15.50
C SER A 73 -15.63 1.01 -15.89
N ASP A 74 -15.89 0.28 -16.96
CA ASP A 74 -14.96 -0.73 -17.51
C ASP A 74 -13.58 -0.15 -17.85
N ASP A 75 -13.54 1.09 -18.36
CA ASP A 75 -12.30 1.80 -18.66
C ASP A 75 -11.44 2.02 -17.41
N ARG A 76 -12.07 2.30 -16.26
CA ARG A 76 -11.38 2.45 -14.98
C ARG A 76 -10.86 1.12 -14.48
N GLN A 77 -11.62 0.03 -14.66
CA GLN A 77 -11.16 -1.32 -14.32
C GLN A 77 -9.96 -1.73 -15.18
N ARG A 78 -10.01 -1.46 -16.50
CA ARG A 78 -8.89 -1.72 -17.42
C ARG A 78 -7.63 -0.96 -17.01
N ARG A 79 -7.75 0.33 -16.67
CA ARG A 79 -6.63 1.13 -16.14
C ARG A 79 -6.06 0.53 -14.85
N THR A 80 -6.92 0.14 -13.91
CA THR A 80 -6.48 -0.48 -12.65
C THR A 80 -5.71 -1.78 -12.90
N ARG A 81 -6.21 -2.65 -13.79
CA ARG A 81 -5.50 -3.88 -14.20
C ARG A 81 -4.17 -3.58 -14.89
N ALA A 82 -4.12 -2.56 -15.74
CA ALA A 82 -2.88 -2.12 -16.37
C ALA A 82 -1.86 -1.61 -15.33
N PHE A 83 -2.30 -0.90 -14.29
CA PHE A 83 -1.43 -0.47 -13.20
C PHE A 83 -0.91 -1.61 -12.34
N ILE A 84 -1.75 -2.60 -12.03
CA ILE A 84 -1.30 -3.82 -11.33
C ILE A 84 -0.23 -4.51 -12.17
N ARG A 85 -0.48 -4.69 -13.47
CA ARG A 85 0.50 -5.29 -14.40
C ARG A 85 1.80 -4.48 -14.46
N LEU A 86 1.71 -3.15 -14.56
CA LEU A 86 2.87 -2.27 -14.57
C LEU A 86 3.67 -2.39 -13.27
N SER A 87 2.99 -2.39 -12.12
CA SER A 87 3.62 -2.54 -10.80
C SER A 87 4.37 -3.87 -10.68
N LEU A 88 3.78 -4.96 -11.20
CA LEU A 88 4.43 -6.28 -11.25
C LEU A 88 5.66 -6.27 -12.16
N ILE A 89 5.55 -5.68 -13.35
CA ILE A 89 6.67 -5.57 -14.30
C ILE A 89 7.80 -4.73 -13.71
N THR A 90 7.50 -3.56 -13.15
CA THR A 90 8.49 -2.66 -12.55
C THR A 90 9.14 -3.28 -11.32
N GLY A 91 8.36 -3.97 -10.48
CA GLY A 91 8.89 -4.72 -9.33
C GLY A 91 9.84 -5.83 -9.77
N LEU A 92 9.43 -6.64 -10.76
CA LEU A 92 10.27 -7.70 -11.32
C LEU A 92 11.54 -7.15 -11.98
N ALA A 93 11.43 -6.08 -12.77
CA ALA A 93 12.58 -5.46 -13.42
C ALA A 93 13.58 -4.90 -12.39
N THR A 94 13.08 -4.27 -11.33
CA THR A 94 13.91 -3.75 -10.24
C THR A 94 14.61 -4.89 -9.49
N PHE A 95 13.90 -5.99 -9.23
CA PHE A 95 14.48 -7.19 -8.63
C PHE A 95 15.59 -7.78 -9.49
N VAL A 96 15.33 -8.01 -10.78
CA VAL A 96 16.31 -8.55 -11.73
C VAL A 96 17.53 -7.64 -11.85
N LEU A 97 17.33 -6.32 -11.92
CA LEU A 97 18.42 -5.35 -11.98
C LEU A 97 19.27 -5.40 -10.71
N ALA A 98 18.65 -5.41 -9.52
CA ALA A 98 19.38 -5.45 -8.26
C ALA A 98 20.19 -6.73 -8.11
N VAL A 99 19.60 -7.89 -8.45
CA VAL A 99 20.29 -9.18 -8.46
C VAL A 99 21.42 -9.17 -9.50
N GLY A 100 21.15 -8.72 -10.73
CA GLY A 100 22.16 -8.66 -11.80
C GLY A 100 23.35 -7.78 -11.45
N LEU A 101 23.11 -6.61 -10.83
CA LEU A 101 24.19 -5.73 -10.34
C LEU A 101 25.03 -6.39 -9.25
N ALA A 102 24.42 -7.18 -8.36
CA ALA A 102 25.14 -7.95 -7.35
C ALA A 102 26.05 -9.02 -7.98
N PHE A 103 25.62 -9.67 -9.07
CA PHE A 103 26.45 -10.64 -9.80
C PHE A 103 27.59 -9.97 -10.59
N VAL A 104 27.35 -8.84 -11.25
CA VAL A 104 28.34 -8.16 -12.12
C VAL A 104 29.46 -7.48 -11.33
N ARG A 105 29.17 -6.91 -10.15
CA ARG A 105 30.18 -6.20 -9.35
C ARG A 105 31.14 -7.10 -8.56
N GLY A 106 31.04 -8.42 -8.72
CA GLY A 106 31.82 -9.38 -7.93
C GLY A 106 31.43 -9.35 -6.45
N HIS A 107 32.09 -10.17 -5.64
CA HIS A 107 31.83 -10.37 -4.20
C HIS A 107 32.14 -9.13 -3.33
N ASP A 108 31.74 -7.92 -3.72
CA ASP A 108 31.66 -6.80 -2.78
C ASP A 108 30.56 -7.12 -1.76
N VAL A 109 31.01 -7.72 -0.66
CA VAL A 109 30.17 -8.18 0.45
C VAL A 109 29.42 -6.99 1.05
N ALA A 110 30.02 -5.79 1.08
CA ALA A 110 29.41 -4.62 1.69
C ALA A 110 28.24 -4.10 0.84
N LEU A 111 28.44 -3.94 -0.48
CA LEU A 111 27.37 -3.53 -1.38
C LEU A 111 26.24 -4.57 -1.43
N SER A 112 26.59 -5.85 -1.48
CA SER A 112 25.61 -6.94 -1.50
C SER A 112 24.75 -6.97 -0.24
N GLN A 113 25.36 -6.82 0.95
CA GLN A 113 24.62 -6.73 2.21
C GLN A 113 23.73 -5.50 2.28
N ALA A 114 24.21 -4.34 1.81
CA ALA A 114 23.40 -3.12 1.77
C ALA A 114 22.18 -3.27 0.86
N LEU A 115 22.36 -3.86 -0.34
CA LEU A 115 21.27 -4.12 -1.28
C LEU A 115 20.24 -5.10 -0.70
N VAL A 116 20.69 -6.20 -0.08
CA VAL A 116 19.78 -7.18 0.55
C VAL A 116 18.92 -6.53 1.65
N LYS A 117 19.48 -5.59 2.41
CA LYS A 117 18.74 -4.86 3.46
C LYS A 117 17.79 -3.81 2.91
N ALA A 118 18.21 -3.04 1.90
CA ALA A 118 17.40 -1.96 1.32
C ALA A 118 16.28 -2.49 0.42
N MET A 119 16.52 -3.58 -0.31
CA MET A 119 15.66 -4.04 -1.40
C MET A 119 14.20 -4.25 -1.00
N PRO A 120 13.87 -4.92 0.14
CA PRO A 120 12.47 -5.15 0.51
C PRO A 120 11.71 -3.84 0.72
N GLY A 121 12.30 -2.90 1.48
CA GLY A 121 11.73 -1.57 1.72
C GLY A 121 11.64 -0.74 0.44
N GLY A 122 12.67 -0.80 -0.41
CA GLY A 122 12.71 -0.11 -1.70
C GLY A 122 11.65 -0.60 -2.68
N LEU A 123 11.46 -1.91 -2.82
CA LEU A 123 10.44 -2.49 -3.71
C LEU A 123 9.03 -2.12 -3.27
N VAL A 124 8.74 -2.25 -1.97
CA VAL A 124 7.44 -1.89 -1.41
C VAL A 124 7.21 -0.38 -1.49
N GLY A 125 8.24 0.41 -1.25
CA GLY A 125 8.17 1.86 -1.39
C GLY A 125 7.91 2.30 -2.82
N LEU A 126 8.57 1.69 -3.80
CA LEU A 126 8.31 1.92 -5.22
C LEU A 126 6.88 1.52 -5.60
N ALA A 127 6.40 0.37 -5.13
CA ALA A 127 5.01 -0.04 -5.32
C ALA A 127 4.03 0.99 -4.71
N GLY A 128 4.35 1.55 -3.55
CA GLY A 128 3.58 2.63 -2.93
C GLY A 128 3.55 3.92 -3.76
N VAL A 129 4.68 4.30 -4.37
CA VAL A 129 4.76 5.46 -5.28
C VAL A 129 3.91 5.22 -6.53
N VAL A 130 4.06 4.07 -7.18
CA VAL A 130 3.28 3.70 -8.36
C VAL A 130 1.79 3.66 -8.04
N ALA A 131 1.41 3.06 -6.90
CA ALA A 131 0.03 3.03 -6.44
C ALA A 131 -0.51 4.43 -6.13
N GLY A 132 0.31 5.30 -5.55
CA GLY A 132 -0.06 6.69 -5.25
C GLY A 132 -0.34 7.51 -6.51
N GLU A 133 0.48 7.36 -7.55
CA GLU A 133 0.22 7.98 -8.85
C GLU A 133 -1.01 7.37 -9.54
N ALA A 134 -1.13 6.04 -9.55
CA ALA A 134 -2.25 5.33 -10.17
C ALA A 134 -3.61 5.71 -9.56
N LEU A 135 -3.67 5.72 -8.22
CA LEU A 135 -4.88 6.03 -7.47
C LEU A 135 -5.07 7.54 -7.24
N GLN A 136 -4.07 8.36 -7.59
CA GLN A 136 -4.02 9.80 -7.33
C GLN A 136 -4.18 10.13 -5.84
N LEU A 137 -3.51 9.35 -4.99
CA LEU A 137 -3.53 9.44 -3.53
C LEU A 137 -2.15 9.86 -3.02
N ARG A 138 -1.99 11.16 -2.75
CA ARG A 138 -0.72 11.75 -2.25
C ARG A 138 -0.17 11.04 -1.01
N ARG A 139 -1.03 10.51 -0.14
CA ARG A 139 -0.61 9.79 1.06
C ARG A 139 0.16 8.49 0.75
N LEU A 140 -0.17 7.78 -0.32
CA LEU A 140 0.57 6.60 -0.74
C LEU A 140 1.96 6.96 -1.28
N LEU A 141 2.10 8.13 -1.92
CA LEU A 141 3.42 8.67 -2.29
C LEU A 141 4.27 8.92 -1.05
N VAL A 142 3.68 9.49 0.00
CA VAL A 142 4.36 9.74 1.28
C VAL A 142 4.78 8.42 1.93
N TYR A 143 3.90 7.41 1.97
CA TYR A 143 4.28 6.09 2.51
C TYR A 143 5.37 5.42 1.67
N GLY A 144 5.29 5.53 0.34
CA GLY A 144 6.29 5.00 -0.58
C GLY A 144 7.66 5.64 -0.36
N ALA A 145 7.70 6.97 -0.26
CA ALA A 145 8.91 7.72 0.05
C ALA A 145 9.47 7.37 1.44
N LEU A 146 8.60 7.22 2.45
CA LEU A 146 8.99 6.81 3.80
C LEU A 146 9.61 5.41 3.82
N MET A 147 9.04 4.46 3.06
CA MET A 147 9.58 3.10 2.92
C MET A 147 10.96 3.09 2.24
N ILE A 148 11.14 3.90 1.18
CA ILE A 148 12.44 4.04 0.50
C ILE A 148 13.47 4.66 1.46
N ALA A 149 13.12 5.78 2.10
CA ALA A 149 14.02 6.50 3.00
C ALA A 149 14.44 5.64 4.20
N SER A 150 13.49 4.93 4.82
CA SER A 150 13.78 4.01 5.92
C SER A 150 14.59 2.78 5.46
N GLY A 151 14.34 2.26 4.26
CA GLY A 151 15.17 1.20 3.66
C GLY A 151 16.63 1.61 3.44
N VAL A 152 16.85 2.81 2.90
CA VAL A 152 18.20 3.39 2.74
C VAL A 152 18.87 3.61 4.09
N ALA A 153 18.15 4.17 5.06
CA ALA A 153 18.67 4.38 6.42
C ALA A 153 19.09 3.07 7.10
N VAL A 154 18.29 2.01 6.95
CA VAL A 154 18.59 0.68 7.50
C VAL A 154 19.78 0.02 6.80
N ALA A 155 19.91 0.19 5.48
CA ALA A 155 21.08 -0.33 4.76
C ALA A 155 22.39 0.36 5.17
N ALA A 156 22.34 1.63 5.59
CA ALA A 156 23.50 2.34 6.13
C ALA A 156 23.93 1.86 7.52
N ILE A 157 23.09 1.11 8.24
CA ILE A 157 23.36 0.61 9.59
C ILE A 157 23.65 -0.88 9.54
N SER A 158 24.92 -1.27 9.73
CA SER A 158 25.37 -2.66 9.58
C SER A 158 24.65 -3.67 10.47
N ALA A 159 24.18 -3.27 11.66
CA ALA A 159 23.47 -4.14 12.59
C ALA A 159 21.93 -4.06 12.47
N ALA A 160 21.38 -3.19 11.60
CA ALA A 160 19.94 -3.00 11.55
C ALA A 160 19.23 -4.15 10.83
N ASN A 161 18.11 -4.59 11.41
CA ASN A 161 17.25 -5.60 10.83
C ASN A 161 16.40 -4.97 9.70
N PRO A 162 16.31 -5.61 8.53
CA PRO A 162 15.53 -5.09 7.40
C PRO A 162 14.00 -5.13 7.57
N GLY A 163 13.50 -5.58 8.73
CA GLY A 163 12.10 -5.44 9.17
C GLY A 163 11.72 -4.02 9.61
N TRP A 164 12.69 -3.18 10.00
CA TRP A 164 12.42 -1.82 10.49
C TRP A 164 11.69 -0.89 9.50
N PRO A 165 12.01 -0.87 8.19
CA PRO A 165 11.27 -0.05 7.22
C PRO A 165 9.78 -0.40 7.21
N PHE A 166 9.45 -1.69 7.29
CA PHE A 166 8.07 -2.18 7.34
C PHE A 166 7.35 -1.78 8.62
N VAL A 167 8.03 -1.81 9.76
CA VAL A 167 7.45 -1.35 11.03
C VAL A 167 7.15 0.15 10.96
N ILE A 168 8.10 0.95 10.49
CA ILE A 168 7.97 2.40 10.41
C ILE A 168 6.86 2.78 9.42
N GLY A 169 6.92 2.28 8.19
CA GLY A 169 5.92 2.56 7.17
C GLY A 169 4.54 2.00 7.52
N GLY A 170 4.50 0.80 8.10
CA GLY A 170 3.28 0.15 8.54
C GLY A 170 2.61 0.90 9.69
N ALA A 171 3.36 1.33 10.70
CA ALA A 171 2.85 2.13 11.80
C ALA A 171 2.29 3.48 11.29
N ALA A 172 3.02 4.17 10.41
CA ALA A 172 2.57 5.43 9.82
C ALA A 172 1.26 5.25 9.04
N ALA A 173 1.19 4.26 8.15
CA ALA A 173 -0.01 3.95 7.38
C ALA A 173 -1.18 3.54 8.28
N LEU A 174 -0.94 2.73 9.31
CA LEU A 174 -1.98 2.28 10.25
C LEU A 174 -2.55 3.47 11.04
N VAL A 175 -1.70 4.33 11.59
CA VAL A 175 -2.13 5.52 12.36
C VAL A 175 -3.00 6.43 11.49
N VAL A 176 -2.55 6.72 10.25
CA VAL A 176 -3.33 7.54 9.32
C VAL A 176 -4.61 6.82 8.92
N GLY A 177 -4.58 5.51 8.68
CA GLY A 177 -5.76 4.71 8.36
C GLY A 177 -6.81 4.73 9.46
N VAL A 178 -6.41 4.58 10.73
CA VAL A 178 -7.31 4.73 11.88
C VAL A 178 -7.91 6.14 11.93
N ALA A 179 -7.10 7.18 11.72
CA ALA A 179 -7.58 8.55 11.73
C ALA A 179 -8.59 8.83 10.60
N LEU A 180 -8.32 8.32 9.39
CA LEU A 180 -9.22 8.42 8.24
C LEU A 180 -10.51 7.63 8.46
N ALA A 181 -10.43 6.39 8.93
CA ALA A 181 -11.59 5.56 9.21
C ALA A 181 -12.50 6.17 10.29
N ARG A 182 -11.92 6.72 11.36
CA ARG A 182 -12.67 7.46 12.39
C ARG A 182 -13.33 8.71 11.81
N ARG A 183 -12.60 9.49 11.02
CA ARG A 183 -13.15 10.69 10.36
C ARG A 183 -14.25 10.35 9.38
N PHE A 184 -14.10 9.26 8.63
CA PHE A 184 -15.08 8.75 7.69
C PHE A 184 -16.36 8.31 8.41
N ALA A 185 -16.25 7.49 9.45
CA ALA A 185 -17.38 7.02 10.24
C ALA A 185 -18.16 8.18 10.90
N ARG A 186 -17.47 9.25 11.31
CA ARG A 186 -18.10 10.46 11.88
C ARG A 186 -18.83 11.30 10.82
N ARG A 187 -18.35 11.32 9.58
CA ARG A 187 -18.93 12.11 8.49
C ARG A 187 -20.07 11.39 7.77
N HIS A 188 -20.01 10.06 7.74
CA HIS A 188 -21.00 9.20 7.10
C HIS A 188 -21.56 8.23 8.15
N PRO A 189 -22.46 8.72 9.05
CA PRO A 189 -23.15 7.84 9.99
C PRO A 189 -24.03 6.85 9.23
N LEU A 190 -24.31 5.69 9.85
CA LEU A 190 -25.21 4.71 9.25
C LEU A 190 -26.63 5.28 9.13
N PRO A 191 -27.35 4.99 8.02
CA PRO A 191 -28.77 5.30 7.93
C PRO A 191 -29.51 4.67 9.11
N ARG A 192 -30.39 5.42 9.79
CA ARG A 192 -31.28 4.84 10.80
C ARG A 192 -32.23 3.89 10.06
N GLY A 193 -32.42 2.67 10.59
CA GLY A 193 -33.08 1.56 9.90
C GLY A 193 -34.59 1.71 9.62
N GLY A 194 -35.01 2.83 9.00
CA GLY A 194 -36.40 3.12 8.66
C GLY A 194 -36.63 3.99 7.41
N GLU A 195 -35.60 4.41 6.67
CA GLU A 195 -35.75 5.24 5.46
C GLU A 195 -35.28 4.55 4.16
N ALA A 196 -34.97 3.25 4.21
CA ALA A 196 -34.73 2.44 3.02
C ALA A 196 -35.84 1.39 2.88
N ALA A 197 -37.02 1.86 2.46
CA ALA A 197 -38.09 1.05 1.90
C ALA A 197 -38.34 1.54 0.47
#